data_AF-A0A7Z9QWB9-F1
#
_entry.id   AF-A0A7Z9QWB9-F1
#
_cell.length_a   1.000
_cell.length_b   1.000
_cell.length_c   1.000
_cell.angle_alpha   90.00
_cell.angle_beta   90.00
_cell.angle_gamma   90.00
#
_symmetry.space_group_name_H-M   'P 1'
#
loop_
_entity.id
_entity.type
_entity.pdbx_description
1 polymer ?
#
loop_
_entity_poly.entity_id
_entity_poly.type
_entity_poly.pdbx_seq_one_letter_code
_entity_poly.pdbx_strand_id
1 'polypeptide(L)'
;MKHLLCFTLLMLSGLFFIGCGDDESDPGSAEVGVAGEGEGVAGEGVAGEGVAGEGIAEKKPVGDPEVSNFAVSLDGVDFESYVSAKDHKVFNEALGSTYTIECWYKPFKTDGELMVVNKEDEWEFANKGGLFQSAVAVNGEAWAWKDSELSNNKDKWNHAAIVWDGKNLHHFINGKKGKSHEMPGKSVIPKGSTFKIGRRERGGATHSIFDGLVDEVRISDIARYDADYDVPKTAFVPDDNTLYLLHLDEDDLDGDNIKNFGKMGPDAVLEGAVELVDAELPNTERRALAVEPASKLGTVWGRLKGNRL
;
A
#
# COMPACT_ATOMS: atom_id res chain seq x y z
N MET A 1 21.54 -0.48 54.91
CA MET A 1 22.24 -1.27 53.87
C MET A 1 21.69 -0.79 52.53
N LYS A 2 22.01 0.39 51.98
CA LYS A 2 23.27 0.90 51.39
C LYS A 2 24.01 -0.16 50.57
N HIS A 3 23.85 -0.13 49.25
CA HIS A 3 24.99 -0.07 48.32
C HIS A 3 24.58 0.66 47.03
N LEU A 4 25.42 1.63 46.69
CA LEU A 4 25.38 2.60 45.61
C LEU A 4 26.62 2.35 44.75
N LEU A 5 26.45 2.45 43.43
CA LEU A 5 27.40 2.72 42.32
C LEU A 5 28.91 2.43 42.48
N CYS A 6 29.55 1.90 41.42
CA CYS A 6 30.62 2.66 40.73
C CYS A 6 30.94 2.13 39.32
N PHE A 7 31.25 3.10 38.45
CA PHE A 7 31.70 3.07 37.06
C PHE A 7 33.06 2.38 36.85
N THR A 8 33.24 1.79 35.67
CA THR A 8 34.55 1.74 34.98
C THR A 8 34.33 1.61 33.46
N LEU A 9 34.57 2.69 32.72
CA LEU A 9 34.83 2.68 31.29
C LEU A 9 36.04 3.59 31.05
N LEU A 10 37.13 3.02 30.52
CA LEU A 10 38.34 3.75 30.17
C LEU A 10 38.98 3.17 28.89
N MET A 11 39.16 4.06 27.90
CA MET A 11 40.27 4.15 26.92
C MET A 11 40.28 3.19 25.71
N LEU A 12 40.72 3.56 24.49
CA LEU A 12 41.32 4.80 23.94
C LEU A 12 41.25 4.79 22.39
N SER A 13 41.12 6.00 21.82
CA SER A 13 41.67 6.57 20.57
C SER A 13 42.18 5.71 19.39
N GLY A 14 41.88 6.20 18.18
CA GLY A 14 42.74 6.04 17.00
C GLY A 14 42.29 6.93 15.82
N LEU A 15 42.74 8.19 15.79
CA LEU A 15 42.74 9.02 14.57
C LEU A 15 43.89 8.59 13.65
N PHE A 16 43.65 8.59 12.33
CA PHE A 16 44.69 8.82 11.33
C PHE A 16 44.19 9.84 10.30
N PHE A 17 45.00 10.87 10.10
CA PHE A 17 44.89 11.91 9.06
C PHE A 17 45.82 11.56 7.88
N ILE A 18 45.68 12.36 6.80
CA ILE A 18 46.54 12.54 5.61
C ILE A 18 46.05 11.74 4.38
N GLY A 19 45.82 12.35 3.21
CA GLY A 19 46.23 13.68 2.77
C GLY A 19 45.55 14.18 1.49
N CYS A 20 45.94 15.41 1.17
CA CYS A 20 45.50 16.31 0.11
C CYS A 20 45.63 15.76 -1.32
N GLY A 21 44.88 16.39 -2.21
CA GLY A 21 45.13 16.46 -3.64
C GLY A 21 44.17 17.46 -4.29
N ASP A 22 44.56 18.74 -4.27
CA ASP A 22 43.97 19.79 -5.10
C ASP A 22 44.42 19.57 -6.55
N ASP A 23 43.57 19.87 -7.53
CA ASP A 23 43.99 20.53 -8.78
C ASP A 23 42.76 21.10 -9.51
N GLU A 24 42.69 22.43 -9.55
CA GLU A 24 41.85 23.20 -10.45
C GLU A 24 42.52 23.28 -11.84
N SER A 25 41.73 23.23 -12.92
CA SER A 25 41.93 24.11 -14.09
C SER A 25 40.79 23.96 -15.12
N ASP A 26 39.99 25.02 -15.21
CA ASP A 26 39.33 25.54 -16.43
C ASP A 26 40.04 26.90 -16.73
N PRO A 27 39.90 27.63 -17.87
CA PRO A 27 38.98 27.48 -18.99
C PRO A 27 39.59 27.72 -20.40
N GLY A 28 38.79 27.52 -21.45
CA GLY A 28 39.15 27.91 -22.82
C GLY A 28 37.95 28.08 -23.75
N SER A 29 37.60 29.33 -24.03
CA SER A 29 36.51 29.81 -24.88
C SER A 29 36.92 30.01 -26.36
N ALA A 30 35.89 30.27 -27.19
CA ALA A 30 35.87 31.01 -28.47
C ALA A 30 35.74 30.23 -29.80
N GLU A 31 34.49 30.15 -30.28
CA GLU A 31 33.88 30.89 -31.41
C GLU A 31 34.49 30.97 -32.86
N VAL A 32 33.52 30.98 -33.81
CA VAL A 32 33.41 31.61 -35.17
C VAL A 32 33.76 30.83 -36.48
N GLY A 33 32.81 30.87 -37.44
CA GLY A 33 33.06 30.86 -38.91
C GLY A 33 31.93 30.24 -39.77
N VAL A 34 30.84 30.95 -40.14
CA VAL A 34 30.60 31.70 -41.41
C VAL A 34 30.54 30.81 -42.67
N ALA A 35 29.35 30.47 -43.20
CA ALA A 35 28.54 31.10 -44.26
C ALA A 35 28.96 30.79 -45.71
N GLY A 36 27.98 30.39 -46.54
CA GLY A 36 28.09 30.22 -47.98
C GLY A 36 26.71 30.22 -48.63
N GLU A 37 26.44 31.25 -49.42
CA GLU A 37 25.19 31.62 -50.08
C GLU A 37 24.91 30.79 -51.36
N GLY A 38 23.65 30.75 -51.79
CA GLY A 38 23.24 30.24 -53.10
C GLY A 38 21.76 30.48 -53.39
N GLU A 39 21.49 31.47 -54.25
CA GLU A 39 20.16 31.96 -54.66
C GLU A 39 19.39 31.03 -55.61
N GLY A 40 18.05 31.13 -55.57
CA GLY A 40 17.22 31.20 -56.77
C GLY A 40 16.37 29.96 -57.15
N VAL A 41 15.05 30.10 -57.03
CA VAL A 41 14.04 30.05 -58.13
C VAL A 41 12.66 29.64 -57.59
N ALA A 42 11.66 30.44 -57.94
CA ALA A 42 10.24 30.25 -57.63
C ALA A 42 9.62 29.07 -58.38
N GLY A 43 8.74 28.32 -57.71
CA GLY A 43 7.88 27.30 -58.29
C GLY A 43 6.68 27.04 -57.40
N GLU A 44 5.50 27.04 -58.01
CA GLU A 44 4.16 27.06 -57.42
C GLU A 44 3.84 25.83 -56.56
N GLY A 45 2.94 26.02 -55.58
CA GLY A 45 2.76 25.12 -54.44
C GLY A 45 2.03 23.81 -54.68
N VAL A 46 2.14 22.93 -53.68
CA VAL A 46 1.22 21.82 -53.36
C VAL A 46 1.29 21.62 -51.84
N ALA A 47 0.12 21.42 -51.22
CA ALA A 47 -0.05 21.22 -49.78
C ALA A 47 0.33 19.79 -49.32
N GLY A 48 0.76 19.67 -48.06
CA GLY A 48 0.82 18.44 -47.25
C GLY A 48 2.18 17.74 -47.26
N GLU A 49 2.75 17.21 -46.17
CA GLU A 49 2.35 17.08 -44.76
C GLU A 49 3.65 17.11 -43.93
N GLY A 50 3.55 17.63 -42.70
CA GLY A 50 4.68 17.90 -41.82
C GLY A 50 5.42 16.65 -41.34
N VAL A 51 6.73 16.80 -41.24
CA VAL A 51 7.66 15.92 -40.53
C VAL A 51 7.26 15.88 -39.05
N ALA A 52 7.19 14.66 -38.50
CA ALA A 52 6.89 14.38 -37.10
C ALA A 52 7.84 15.15 -36.17
N GLY A 53 7.30 16.18 -35.52
CA GLY A 53 7.92 16.80 -34.35
C GLY A 53 7.76 15.88 -33.15
N GLU A 54 8.85 15.72 -32.39
CA GLU A 54 8.84 15.10 -31.07
C GLU A 54 7.81 15.82 -30.19
N GLY A 55 6.68 15.16 -29.96
CA GLY A 55 5.66 15.64 -29.04
C GLY A 55 6.22 15.57 -27.63
N ILE A 56 6.51 16.74 -27.06
CA ILE A 56 6.43 16.95 -25.62
C ILE A 56 5.16 16.25 -25.12
N ALA A 57 5.33 15.23 -24.28
CA ALA A 57 4.20 14.54 -23.67
C ALA A 57 3.33 15.59 -22.97
N GLU A 58 2.15 15.87 -23.53
CA GLU A 58 1.16 16.66 -22.84
C GLU A 58 0.84 15.95 -21.53
N LYS A 59 1.16 16.63 -20.42
CA LYS A 59 0.80 16.20 -19.08
C LYS A 59 -0.72 16.13 -19.06
N LYS A 60 -1.28 14.91 -19.09
CA LYS A 60 -2.73 14.70 -19.05
C LYS A 60 -3.31 15.42 -17.83
N PRO A 61 -4.51 16.05 -17.92
CA PRO A 61 -5.08 16.79 -16.82
C PRO A 61 -5.40 15.84 -15.66
N VAL A 62 -5.05 16.25 -14.45
CA VAL A 62 -5.51 15.62 -13.21
C VAL A 62 -7.04 15.82 -13.11
N GLY A 63 -7.81 14.74 -12.97
CA GLY A 63 -9.27 14.79 -12.75
C GLY A 63 -10.17 14.24 -13.87
N ASP A 64 -9.75 13.24 -14.64
CA ASP A 64 -10.68 12.43 -15.47
C ASP A 64 -11.22 11.25 -14.62
N PRO A 65 -12.55 11.13 -14.39
CA PRO A 65 -13.15 10.06 -13.58
C PRO A 65 -13.12 8.66 -14.22
N GLU A 66 -12.60 8.54 -15.44
CA GLU A 66 -11.91 7.34 -15.87
C GLU A 66 -10.43 7.53 -15.50
N VAL A 67 -9.90 6.88 -14.45
CA VAL A 67 -8.44 6.70 -14.40
C VAL A 67 -7.70 6.61 -13.06
N SER A 68 -8.35 6.79 -11.90
CA SER A 68 -7.60 6.83 -10.63
C SER A 68 -7.19 5.43 -10.16
N ASN A 69 -5.90 5.25 -9.89
CA ASN A 69 -5.34 4.08 -9.20
C ASN A 69 -4.41 4.63 -8.11
N PHE A 70 -4.96 4.85 -6.92
CA PHE A 70 -4.21 5.37 -5.79
C PHE A 70 -3.79 4.24 -4.86
N ALA A 71 -2.84 4.54 -3.98
CA ALA A 71 -2.52 3.68 -2.87
C ALA A 71 -2.23 4.53 -1.64
N VAL A 72 -2.46 3.96 -0.46
CA VAL A 72 -2.05 4.57 0.80
C VAL A 72 -0.53 4.56 0.88
N SER A 73 0.07 5.75 1.08
CA SER A 73 1.50 5.94 1.31
C SER A 73 1.79 6.16 2.79
N LEU A 74 2.71 5.36 3.32
CA LEU A 74 3.17 5.40 4.70
C LEU A 74 4.69 5.58 4.72
N ASP A 75 5.17 6.61 5.42
CA ASP A 75 6.58 7.02 5.38
C ASP A 75 7.49 6.22 6.33
N GLY A 76 6.90 5.37 7.19
CA GLY A 76 7.62 4.60 8.19
C GLY A 76 8.35 5.44 9.24
N VAL A 77 7.94 6.69 9.46
CA VAL A 77 8.52 7.62 10.44
C VAL A 77 7.43 8.23 11.32
N ASP A 78 6.36 8.76 10.72
CA ASP A 78 5.23 9.28 11.47
C ASP A 78 4.37 8.13 11.97
N PHE A 79 4.47 7.86 13.26
CA PHE A 79 3.71 6.80 13.87
C PHE A 79 2.22 7.11 13.91
N GLU A 80 1.81 8.37 13.99
CA GLU A 80 0.39 8.72 14.00
C GLU A 80 -0.27 8.57 12.61
N SER A 81 0.52 8.29 11.56
CA SER A 81 0.04 8.01 10.22
C SER A 81 -0.30 6.54 10.01
N TYR A 82 -1.59 6.23 9.85
CA TYR A 82 -2.10 4.90 9.53
C TYR A 82 -3.55 4.97 9.03
N VAL A 83 -4.06 3.90 8.44
CA VAL A 83 -5.51 3.79 8.18
C VAL A 83 -6.15 3.08 9.37
N SER A 84 -7.29 3.55 9.83
CA SER A 84 -8.03 2.95 10.94
C SER A 84 -9.47 2.61 10.56
N ALA A 85 -10.06 1.62 11.22
CA ALA A 85 -11.50 1.42 11.25
C ALA A 85 -11.91 0.92 12.63
N LYS A 86 -13.00 1.47 13.17
CA LYS A 86 -13.48 1.11 14.50
C LYS A 86 -13.76 -0.40 14.58
N ASP A 87 -13.46 -1.00 15.73
CA ASP A 87 -13.77 -2.41 15.96
C ASP A 87 -15.23 -2.74 15.60
N HIS A 88 -15.38 -3.86 14.91
CA HIS A 88 -16.64 -4.33 14.35
C HIS A 88 -16.57 -5.82 14.06
N LYS A 89 -17.70 -6.52 14.18
CA LYS A 89 -17.82 -7.97 13.95
C LYS A 89 -17.34 -8.47 12.58
N VAL A 90 -17.21 -7.57 11.60
CA VAL A 90 -16.66 -7.88 10.26
C VAL A 90 -15.23 -8.42 10.34
N PHE A 91 -14.48 -8.00 11.36
CA PHE A 91 -13.08 -8.35 11.54
C PHE A 91 -12.88 -9.61 12.40
N ASN A 92 -13.94 -10.22 12.96
CA ASN A 92 -13.79 -11.38 13.85
C ASN A 92 -14.96 -12.37 13.72
N GLU A 93 -16.10 -12.11 14.38
CA GLU A 93 -17.24 -13.03 14.44
C GLU A 93 -17.79 -13.40 13.05
N ALA A 94 -17.78 -12.45 12.10
CA ALA A 94 -18.27 -12.67 10.74
C ALA A 94 -17.34 -13.55 9.89
N LEU A 95 -16.06 -13.69 10.25
CA LEU A 95 -15.10 -14.56 9.54
C LEU A 95 -15.50 -16.05 9.62
N GLY A 96 -16.33 -16.41 10.60
CA GLY A 96 -16.83 -17.78 10.73
C GLY A 96 -15.73 -18.82 10.94
N SER A 97 -15.83 -19.93 10.20
CA SER A 97 -14.95 -21.10 10.35
C SER A 97 -13.82 -21.19 9.32
N THR A 98 -13.81 -20.30 8.32
CA THR A 98 -12.74 -20.21 7.31
C THR A 98 -12.68 -18.78 6.80
N TYR A 99 -11.51 -18.24 6.51
CA TYR A 99 -11.43 -16.87 6.00
C TYR A 99 -10.15 -16.62 5.20
N THR A 100 -10.18 -15.50 4.46
CA THR A 100 -9.03 -14.95 3.74
C THR A 100 -8.88 -13.47 4.08
N ILE A 101 -7.65 -13.05 4.33
CA ILE A 101 -7.28 -11.63 4.48
C ILE A 101 -6.14 -11.38 3.51
N GLU A 102 -6.32 -10.45 2.59
CA GLU A 102 -5.39 -10.21 1.51
C GLU A 102 -5.29 -8.73 1.17
N CYS A 103 -4.14 -8.33 0.64
CA CYS A 103 -3.93 -7.00 0.11
C CYS A 103 -2.76 -6.96 -0.87
N TRP A 104 -2.63 -5.84 -1.55
CA TRP A 104 -1.39 -5.43 -2.19
C TRP A 104 -0.57 -4.56 -1.25
N TYR A 105 0.74 -4.78 -1.19
CA TYR A 105 1.65 -3.83 -0.56
C TYR A 105 3.01 -3.77 -1.24
N LYS A 106 3.63 -2.59 -1.23
CA LYS A 106 4.95 -2.32 -1.75
C LYS A 106 5.85 -1.82 -0.63
N PRO A 107 6.65 -2.68 0.01
CA PRO A 107 7.47 -2.28 1.13
C PRO A 107 8.76 -1.58 0.65
N PHE A 108 9.07 -0.41 1.20
CA PHE A 108 10.32 0.34 0.92
C PHE A 108 11.48 -0.07 1.83
N LYS A 109 11.17 -0.84 2.88
CA LYS A 109 12.12 -1.54 3.75
C LYS A 109 11.65 -2.97 3.97
N THR A 110 12.58 -3.84 4.32
CA THR A 110 12.24 -5.25 4.58
C THR A 110 12.87 -5.78 5.86
N ASP A 111 13.77 -5.03 6.49
CA ASP A 111 14.32 -5.33 7.79
C ASP A 111 13.35 -4.93 8.91
N GLY A 112 13.47 -5.59 10.07
CA GLY A 112 12.59 -5.35 11.22
C GLY A 112 11.22 -6.03 11.11
N GLU A 113 10.26 -5.59 11.91
CA GLU A 113 8.85 -5.96 11.82
C GLU A 113 8.11 -4.74 11.28
N LEU A 114 7.42 -4.87 10.16
CA LEU A 114 6.71 -3.78 9.47
C LEU A 114 5.26 -4.22 9.30
N MET A 115 4.36 -3.66 10.09
CA MET A 115 2.98 -4.13 10.21
C MET A 115 2.13 -3.69 9.01
N VAL A 116 1.65 -4.64 8.20
CA VAL A 116 0.84 -4.29 7.03
C VAL A 116 -0.62 -4.12 7.43
N VAL A 117 -1.22 -5.14 8.05
CA VAL A 117 -2.58 -5.08 8.60
C VAL A 117 -2.61 -5.67 10.00
N ASN A 118 -3.38 -5.05 10.88
CA ASN A 118 -3.43 -5.40 12.29
C ASN A 118 -4.87 -5.34 12.81
N LYS A 119 -5.27 -6.47 13.40
CA LYS A 119 -6.21 -6.54 14.49
C LYS A 119 -5.50 -7.15 15.69
N GLU A 120 -4.95 -6.29 16.54
CA GLU A 120 -4.10 -6.69 17.65
C GLU A 120 -4.75 -7.78 18.49
N ASP A 121 -3.97 -8.83 18.78
CA ASP A 121 -4.38 -10.03 19.53
C ASP A 121 -5.52 -10.85 18.89
N GLU A 122 -5.97 -10.53 17.67
CA GLU A 122 -6.96 -11.29 16.89
C GLU A 122 -6.31 -11.92 15.64
N TRP A 123 -5.79 -11.09 14.74
CA TRP A 123 -5.01 -11.51 13.57
C TRP A 123 -4.21 -10.34 13.02
N GLU A 124 -3.06 -10.63 12.43
CA GLU A 124 -2.19 -9.63 11.84
C GLU A 124 -1.24 -10.27 10.84
N PHE A 125 -0.77 -9.51 9.86
CA PHE A 125 0.37 -9.92 9.07
C PHE A 125 1.32 -8.76 8.78
N ALA A 126 2.58 -9.11 8.62
CA ALA A 126 3.67 -8.17 8.50
C ALA A 126 4.74 -8.67 7.53
N ASN A 127 5.54 -7.73 7.04
CA ASN A 127 6.88 -8.03 6.60
C ASN A 127 7.78 -8.08 7.83
N LYS A 128 8.38 -9.24 8.11
CA LYS A 128 9.18 -9.46 9.31
C LYS A 128 10.50 -10.13 8.96
N GLY A 129 11.59 -9.36 9.05
CA GLY A 129 12.94 -9.80 8.69
C GLY A 129 13.06 -10.22 7.22
N GLY A 130 12.28 -9.59 6.34
CA GLY A 130 12.24 -9.85 4.91
C GLY A 130 11.29 -10.97 4.49
N LEU A 131 10.64 -11.63 5.45
CA LEU A 131 9.71 -12.72 5.20
C LEU A 131 8.27 -12.28 5.48
N PHE A 132 7.32 -12.82 4.73
CA PHE A 132 5.90 -12.64 5.02
C PHE A 132 5.54 -13.52 6.23
N GLN A 133 5.02 -12.92 7.28
CA GLN A 133 4.63 -13.63 8.50
C GLN A 133 3.27 -13.15 8.97
N SER A 134 2.54 -14.01 9.68
CA SER A 134 1.29 -13.63 10.32
C SER A 134 1.17 -14.23 11.72
N ALA A 135 0.30 -13.63 12.53
CA ALA A 135 -0.15 -14.21 13.78
C ALA A 135 -1.68 -14.19 13.80
N VAL A 136 -2.28 -15.26 14.31
CA VAL A 136 -3.72 -15.42 14.40
C VAL A 136 -4.07 -16.04 15.75
N ALA A 137 -5.06 -15.47 16.42
CA ALA A 137 -5.67 -16.01 17.62
C ALA A 137 -6.94 -16.78 17.25
N VAL A 138 -6.81 -18.09 17.06
CA VAL A 138 -7.96 -19.00 17.02
C VAL A 138 -8.18 -19.65 18.38
N ASN A 139 -9.44 -19.90 18.74
CA ASN A 139 -9.78 -20.50 20.04
C ASN A 139 -9.10 -21.87 20.22
N GLY A 140 -8.23 -21.96 21.23
CA GLY A 140 -7.47 -23.17 21.59
C GLY A 140 -5.97 -23.09 21.28
N GLU A 141 -5.54 -22.13 20.46
CA GLU A 141 -4.15 -21.98 20.03
C GLU A 141 -3.46 -20.80 20.74
N ALA A 142 -2.17 -20.96 21.03
CA ALA A 142 -1.36 -19.90 21.61
C ALA A 142 -0.94 -18.87 20.54
N TRP A 143 -0.92 -17.59 20.91
CA TRP A 143 -0.44 -16.52 20.03
C TRP A 143 1.04 -16.73 19.66
N ALA A 144 1.32 -16.81 18.37
CA ALA A 144 2.67 -16.91 17.85
C ALA A 144 2.72 -16.43 16.40
N TRP A 145 3.81 -15.75 16.05
CA TRP A 145 4.16 -15.49 14.66
C TRP A 145 4.43 -16.80 13.92
N LYS A 146 3.87 -16.93 12.73
CA LYS A 146 4.01 -18.05 11.80
C LYS A 146 4.69 -17.55 10.54
N ASP A 147 5.84 -18.14 10.22
CA ASP A 147 6.65 -17.77 9.07
C ASP A 147 6.16 -18.49 7.81
N SER A 148 5.94 -17.74 6.72
CA SER A 148 5.56 -18.30 5.43
C SER A 148 6.73 -18.95 4.68
N GLU A 149 7.98 -18.69 5.07
CA GLU A 149 9.20 -19.00 4.31
C GLU A 149 9.26 -18.33 2.92
N LEU A 150 8.39 -17.35 2.66
CA LEU A 150 8.36 -16.56 1.43
C LEU A 150 8.91 -15.16 1.66
N SER A 151 9.75 -14.70 0.73
CA SER A 151 10.37 -13.38 0.79
C SER A 151 9.44 -12.28 0.27
N ASN A 152 9.47 -11.13 0.96
CA ASN A 152 8.92 -9.88 0.48
C ASN A 152 9.84 -9.24 -0.55
N ASN A 153 9.29 -8.83 -1.67
CA ASN A 153 10.06 -8.08 -2.66
C ASN A 153 10.08 -6.60 -2.28
N LYS A 154 11.25 -6.11 -1.84
CA LYS A 154 11.50 -4.68 -1.60
C LYS A 154 11.25 -3.86 -2.88
N ASP A 155 10.66 -2.68 -2.72
CA ASP A 155 10.37 -1.72 -3.78
C ASP A 155 9.51 -2.28 -4.94
N LYS A 156 8.83 -3.40 -4.71
CA LYS A 156 7.91 -4.04 -5.64
C LYS A 156 6.60 -4.34 -4.95
N TRP A 157 5.53 -4.26 -5.71
CA TRP A 157 4.23 -4.72 -5.27
C TRP A 157 4.26 -6.23 -5.00
N ASN A 158 3.72 -6.60 -3.84
CA ASN A 158 3.47 -7.96 -3.43
C ASN A 158 1.97 -8.11 -3.22
N HIS A 159 1.37 -9.11 -3.84
CA HIS A 159 0.05 -9.56 -3.45
C HIS A 159 0.21 -10.61 -2.37
N ALA A 160 -0.29 -10.36 -1.16
CA ALA A 160 -0.20 -11.32 -0.07
C ALA A 160 -1.57 -11.71 0.46
N ALA A 161 -1.68 -12.96 0.89
CA ALA A 161 -2.88 -13.47 1.52
C ALA A 161 -2.52 -14.41 2.66
N ILE A 162 -3.25 -14.30 3.76
CA ILE A 162 -3.39 -15.39 4.73
C ILE A 162 -4.74 -16.06 4.56
N VAL A 163 -4.75 -17.38 4.64
CA VAL A 163 -5.97 -18.19 4.55
C VAL A 163 -6.01 -19.13 5.75
N TRP A 164 -7.09 -19.06 6.53
CA TRP A 164 -7.36 -20.06 7.55
C TRP A 164 -8.47 -20.99 7.05
N ASP A 165 -8.16 -22.28 6.92
CA ASP A 165 -9.07 -23.30 6.35
C ASP A 165 -9.91 -24.04 7.42
N GLY A 166 -9.85 -23.57 8.68
CA GLY A 166 -10.45 -24.22 9.85
C GLY A 166 -9.50 -25.19 10.58
N LYS A 167 -8.38 -25.56 9.95
CA LYS A 167 -7.38 -26.49 10.49
C LYS A 167 -5.94 -25.97 10.34
N ASN A 168 -5.64 -25.23 9.30
CA ASN A 168 -4.32 -24.77 8.92
C ASN A 168 -4.37 -23.28 8.60
N LEU A 169 -3.27 -22.60 8.91
CA LEU A 169 -2.96 -21.26 8.43
C LEU A 169 -2.02 -21.37 7.23
N HIS A 170 -2.51 -20.97 6.06
CA HIS A 170 -1.77 -20.90 4.82
C HIS A 170 -1.34 -19.45 4.53
N HIS A 171 -0.17 -19.32 3.93
CA HIS A 171 0.38 -18.05 3.49
C HIS A 171 0.61 -18.09 1.99
N PHE A 172 0.35 -16.96 1.33
CA PHE A 172 0.63 -16.80 -0.08
C PHE A 172 1.26 -15.44 -0.34
N ILE A 173 2.28 -15.41 -1.20
CA ILE A 173 2.81 -14.16 -1.76
C ILE A 173 2.98 -14.31 -3.26
N ASN A 174 2.55 -13.32 -4.03
CA ASN A 174 2.70 -13.30 -5.49
C ASN A 174 2.21 -14.59 -6.18
N GLY A 175 1.08 -15.13 -5.70
CA GLY A 175 0.45 -16.33 -6.26
C GLY A 175 1.12 -17.65 -5.86
N LYS A 176 2.16 -17.61 -5.01
CA LYS A 176 2.86 -18.79 -4.53
C LYS A 176 2.44 -19.16 -3.12
N LYS A 177 2.10 -20.42 -2.91
CA LYS A 177 1.81 -20.98 -1.58
C LYS A 177 3.11 -21.21 -0.82
N GLY A 178 3.19 -20.62 0.37
CA GLY A 178 4.30 -20.80 1.30
C GLY A 178 4.05 -21.94 2.28
N LYS A 179 4.79 -21.90 3.39
CA LYS A 179 4.60 -22.83 4.50
C LYS A 179 3.23 -22.67 5.14
N SER A 180 2.61 -23.83 5.33
CA SER A 180 1.35 -23.97 6.07
C SER A 180 1.63 -24.42 7.49
N HIS A 181 0.83 -23.94 8.44
CA HIS A 181 0.96 -24.28 9.84
C HIS A 181 -0.32 -24.92 10.33
N GLU A 182 -0.23 -26.09 10.95
CA GLU A 182 -1.37 -26.68 11.64
C GLU A 182 -1.80 -25.74 12.78
N MET A 183 -3.07 -25.40 12.79
CA MET A 183 -3.71 -24.41 13.64
C MET A 183 -5.21 -24.76 13.79
N PRO A 184 -5.53 -25.86 14.48
CA PRO A 184 -6.90 -26.28 14.69
C PRO A 184 -7.63 -25.24 15.57
N GLY A 185 -8.86 -24.93 15.20
CA GLY A 185 -9.64 -23.94 15.93
C GLY A 185 -11.06 -23.88 15.41
N LYS A 186 -11.85 -22.93 15.92
CA LYS A 186 -13.24 -22.73 15.47
C LYS A 186 -13.51 -21.36 14.88
N SER A 187 -12.95 -20.32 15.49
CA SER A 187 -13.14 -18.93 15.11
C SER A 187 -12.02 -18.07 15.68
N VAL A 188 -11.87 -16.88 15.11
CA VAL A 188 -11.10 -15.79 15.72
C VAL A 188 -11.73 -15.42 17.07
N ILE A 189 -10.89 -15.09 18.06
CA ILE A 189 -11.34 -14.60 19.37
C ILE A 189 -11.42 -13.07 19.32
N PRO A 190 -12.60 -12.46 19.49
CA PRO A 190 -12.71 -11.00 19.56
C PRO A 190 -11.93 -10.41 20.74
N LYS A 191 -11.20 -9.32 20.50
CA LYS A 191 -10.42 -8.57 21.51
C LYS A 191 -10.81 -7.11 21.62
N GLY A 192 -11.55 -6.58 20.65
CA GLY A 192 -11.97 -5.18 20.67
C GLY A 192 -10.93 -4.19 20.15
N SER A 193 -9.83 -4.69 19.57
CA SER A 193 -8.78 -3.85 18.97
C SER A 193 -9.28 -3.15 17.72
N THR A 194 -8.70 -1.98 17.43
CA THR A 194 -9.02 -1.19 16.24
C THR A 194 -8.40 -1.85 15.01
N PHE A 195 -9.11 -1.88 13.89
CA PHE A 195 -8.52 -2.30 12.62
C PHE A 195 -7.54 -1.24 12.16
N LYS A 196 -6.32 -1.65 11.83
CA LYS A 196 -5.26 -0.76 11.37
C LYS A 196 -4.56 -1.31 10.14
N ILE A 197 -4.19 -0.40 9.24
CA ILE A 197 -3.25 -0.66 8.14
C ILE A 197 -2.01 0.19 8.41
N GLY A 198 -0.83 -0.42 8.32
CA GLY A 198 0.45 0.29 8.43
C GLY A 198 0.99 0.47 9.85
N ARG A 199 0.23 0.08 10.88
CA ARG A 199 0.56 0.32 12.29
C ARG A 199 0.05 -0.83 13.15
N ARG A 200 0.90 -1.29 14.08
CA ARG A 200 0.48 -2.16 15.18
C ARG A 200 -0.16 -1.32 16.29
N GLU A 201 -1.27 -1.77 16.85
CA GLU A 201 -1.91 -1.05 17.97
C GLU A 201 -1.04 -1.05 19.24
N ARG A 202 -0.30 -2.14 19.48
CA ARG A 202 0.57 -2.30 20.64
C ARG A 202 2.02 -1.88 20.35
N GLY A 203 2.74 -1.46 21.40
CA GLY A 203 4.21 -1.37 21.38
C GLY A 203 4.80 0.04 21.45
N GLY A 204 3.97 1.07 21.61
CA GLY A 204 4.42 2.47 21.71
C GLY A 204 4.66 3.11 20.35
N ALA A 205 5.27 4.30 20.36
CA ALA A 205 5.35 5.17 19.18
C ALA A 205 5.93 4.47 17.95
N THR A 206 7.12 3.86 18.03
CA THR A 206 7.83 3.40 16.82
C THR A 206 7.78 1.89 16.57
N HIS A 207 6.99 1.14 17.33
CA HIS A 207 6.95 -0.31 17.17
C HIS A 207 6.14 -0.71 15.94
N SER A 208 6.79 -1.44 15.03
CA SER A 208 6.17 -2.10 13.88
C SER A 208 5.41 -1.18 12.92
N ILE A 209 5.95 0.01 12.66
CA ILE A 209 5.42 0.95 11.66
C ILE A 209 5.80 0.50 10.24
N PHE A 210 4.86 0.57 9.31
CA PHE A 210 5.10 0.21 7.91
C PHE A 210 5.71 1.37 7.13
N ASP A 211 6.61 1.05 6.21
CA ASP A 211 7.25 1.97 5.27
C ASP A 211 6.99 1.45 3.86
N GLY A 212 6.09 2.10 3.13
CA GLY A 212 5.65 1.60 1.83
C GLY A 212 4.26 2.04 1.41
N LEU A 213 3.77 1.37 0.36
CA LEU A 213 2.42 1.54 -0.16
C LEU A 213 1.53 0.34 0.21
N VAL A 214 0.25 0.59 0.47
CA VAL A 214 -0.77 -0.46 0.67
C VAL A 214 -1.99 -0.15 -0.19
N ASP A 215 -2.57 -1.19 -0.77
CA ASP A 215 -3.69 -1.10 -1.71
C ASP A 215 -4.59 -2.34 -1.61
N GLU A 216 -5.86 -2.23 -2.01
CA GLU A 216 -6.80 -3.33 -2.22
C GLU A 216 -6.91 -4.30 -1.02
N VAL A 217 -7.26 -3.77 0.16
CA VAL A 217 -7.39 -4.60 1.37
C VAL A 217 -8.74 -5.30 1.41
N ARG A 218 -8.74 -6.64 1.32
CA ARG A 218 -9.94 -7.48 1.32
C ARG A 218 -9.96 -8.47 2.47
N ILE A 219 -11.14 -8.64 3.06
CA ILE A 219 -11.46 -9.65 4.07
C ILE A 219 -12.63 -10.48 3.57
N SER A 220 -12.53 -11.80 3.68
CA SER A 220 -13.55 -12.74 3.19
C SER A 220 -13.82 -13.88 4.14
N ASP A 221 -15.05 -14.38 4.17
CA ASP A 221 -15.53 -15.49 5.01
C ASP A 221 -15.38 -16.87 4.35
N ILE A 222 -14.48 -16.97 3.37
CA ILE A 222 -14.09 -18.23 2.72
C ILE A 222 -12.58 -18.35 2.64
N ALA A 223 -12.10 -19.59 2.53
CA ALA A 223 -10.74 -19.88 2.10
C ALA A 223 -10.64 -19.73 0.57
N ARG A 224 -10.08 -18.62 0.08
CA ARG A 224 -10.01 -18.31 -1.36
C ARG A 224 -8.93 -19.09 -2.11
N TYR A 225 -7.88 -19.52 -1.40
CA TYR A 225 -6.71 -20.17 -1.99
C TYR A 225 -6.31 -21.42 -1.20
N ASP A 226 -6.10 -22.53 -1.90
CA ASP A 226 -5.59 -23.79 -1.34
C ASP A 226 -4.30 -24.28 -2.03
N ALA A 227 -3.91 -23.66 -3.14
CA ALA A 227 -2.69 -23.92 -3.91
C ALA A 227 -2.16 -22.60 -4.53
N ASP A 228 -1.08 -22.69 -5.29
CA ASP A 228 -0.63 -21.58 -6.15
C ASP A 228 -1.79 -21.05 -7.00
N TYR A 229 -1.86 -19.73 -7.18
CA TYR A 229 -2.93 -19.06 -7.93
C TYR A 229 -2.38 -17.98 -8.87
N ASP A 230 -3.18 -17.63 -9.87
CA ASP A 230 -2.89 -16.48 -10.73
C ASP A 230 -3.17 -15.20 -9.96
N VAL A 231 -2.12 -14.41 -9.76
CA VAL A 231 -2.19 -13.13 -9.03
C VAL A 231 -3.24 -12.23 -9.69
N PRO A 232 -4.18 -11.64 -8.90
CA PRO A 232 -5.14 -10.68 -9.40
C PRO A 232 -4.47 -9.61 -10.26
N LYS A 233 -5.09 -9.26 -11.38
CA LYS A 233 -4.57 -8.24 -12.30
C LYS A 233 -5.41 -6.98 -12.30
N THR A 234 -6.58 -7.03 -11.69
CA THR A 234 -7.50 -5.91 -11.60
C THR A 234 -7.88 -5.71 -10.15
N ALA A 235 -8.39 -4.53 -9.81
CA ALA A 235 -9.06 -4.29 -8.54
C ALA A 235 -10.03 -5.43 -8.20
N PHE A 236 -10.20 -5.71 -6.92
CA PHE A 236 -11.15 -6.71 -6.48
C PHE A 236 -12.57 -6.30 -6.87
N VAL A 237 -13.44 -7.29 -7.11
CA VAL A 237 -14.88 -7.04 -7.16
C VAL A 237 -15.44 -7.63 -5.88
N PRO A 238 -16.24 -6.90 -5.09
CA PRO A 238 -16.99 -7.50 -4.01
C PRO A 238 -17.85 -8.65 -4.54
N ASP A 239 -17.71 -9.83 -3.94
CA ASP A 239 -18.55 -10.99 -4.22
C ASP A 239 -19.35 -11.38 -2.97
N ASP A 240 -20.04 -12.51 -3.04
CA ASP A 240 -20.89 -12.96 -1.95
C ASP A 240 -20.13 -13.29 -0.65
N ASN A 241 -18.82 -13.41 -0.72
CA ASN A 241 -17.97 -13.74 0.40
C ASN A 241 -17.03 -12.57 0.77
N THR A 242 -17.19 -11.39 0.14
CA THR A 242 -16.43 -10.18 0.48
C THR A 242 -17.08 -9.46 1.65
N LEU A 243 -16.54 -9.65 2.85
CA LEU A 243 -17.04 -9.00 4.06
C LEU A 243 -16.64 -7.53 4.15
N TYR A 244 -15.37 -7.23 3.83
CA TYR A 244 -14.77 -5.91 3.90
C TYR A 244 -13.86 -5.70 2.69
N LEU A 245 -13.92 -4.53 2.06
CA LEU A 245 -13.04 -4.18 0.95
C LEU A 245 -12.75 -2.68 0.96
N LEU A 246 -11.48 -2.32 1.06
CA LEU A 246 -10.99 -0.96 0.83
C LEU A 246 -10.22 -0.95 -0.48
N HIS A 247 -10.70 -0.16 -1.43
CA HIS A 247 -9.99 0.06 -2.69
C HIS A 247 -8.81 1.00 -2.51
N LEU A 248 -8.87 1.99 -1.60
CA LEU A 248 -7.78 2.96 -1.40
C LEU A 248 -7.47 3.80 -2.66
N ASP A 249 -8.50 3.99 -3.49
CA ASP A 249 -8.46 4.61 -4.82
C ASP A 249 -9.15 5.99 -4.87
N GLU A 250 -9.54 6.52 -3.71
CA GLU A 250 -10.27 7.78 -3.63
C GLU A 250 -9.44 8.96 -4.18
N ASP A 251 -9.95 9.58 -5.26
CA ASP A 251 -9.34 10.72 -5.94
C ASP A 251 -9.83 12.07 -5.39
N ASP A 252 -10.97 12.07 -4.70
CA ASP A 252 -11.59 13.20 -4.03
C ASP A 252 -12.20 12.75 -2.71
N LEU A 253 -11.43 12.87 -1.63
CA LEU A 253 -11.88 12.51 -0.29
C LEU A 253 -12.79 13.59 0.30
N ASP A 254 -14.00 13.22 0.75
CA ASP A 254 -14.83 14.07 1.62
C ASP A 254 -14.39 13.90 3.08
N GLY A 255 -13.32 14.61 3.44
CA GLY A 255 -12.62 14.47 4.72
C GLY A 255 -11.61 13.34 4.70
N ASP A 256 -11.44 12.63 5.82
CA ASP A 256 -10.42 11.57 5.95
C ASP A 256 -11.00 10.16 5.76
N ASN A 257 -12.24 10.03 5.26
CA ASN A 257 -12.93 8.73 5.19
C ASN A 257 -12.59 7.97 3.90
N ILE A 258 -12.30 6.67 4.05
CA ILE A 258 -12.12 5.69 2.98
C ILE A 258 -13.32 4.75 2.97
N LYS A 259 -13.95 4.61 1.81
CA LYS A 259 -15.20 3.84 1.72
C LYS A 259 -14.94 2.34 1.79
N ASN A 260 -15.76 1.65 2.57
CA ASN A 260 -15.85 0.19 2.53
C ASN A 260 -16.85 -0.28 1.45
N PHE A 261 -16.37 -1.12 0.53
CA PHE A 261 -17.15 -1.73 -0.56
C PHE A 261 -17.59 -3.16 -0.23
N GLY A 262 -17.23 -3.69 0.94
CA GLY A 262 -17.67 -4.98 1.43
C GLY A 262 -19.12 -4.97 1.94
N LYS A 263 -19.61 -6.16 2.29
CA LYS A 263 -20.99 -6.36 2.75
C LYS A 263 -21.32 -5.66 4.07
N MET A 264 -20.33 -5.36 4.90
CA MET A 264 -20.55 -4.87 6.24
C MET A 264 -19.30 -4.21 6.82
N GLY A 265 -19.47 -3.51 7.95
CA GLY A 265 -18.39 -2.82 8.63
C GLY A 265 -18.44 -1.31 8.42
N PRO A 266 -17.71 -0.57 9.25
CA PRO A 266 -17.58 0.88 9.09
C PRO A 266 -16.77 1.22 7.84
N ASP A 267 -16.86 2.46 7.37
CA ASP A 267 -15.82 3.04 6.53
C ASP A 267 -14.53 3.18 7.35
N ALA A 268 -13.39 3.21 6.66
CA ALA A 268 -12.09 3.47 7.26
C ALA A 268 -11.78 4.97 7.30
N VAL A 269 -10.75 5.34 8.06
CA VAL A 269 -10.30 6.72 8.26
C VAL A 269 -8.80 6.79 8.03
N LEU A 270 -8.33 7.81 7.32
CA LEU A 270 -6.93 8.20 7.23
C LEU A 270 -6.56 8.97 8.51
N GLU A 271 -5.64 8.43 9.29
CA GLU A 271 -5.18 9.04 10.53
C GLU A 271 -3.82 9.72 10.28
N GLY A 272 -3.59 10.84 10.95
CA GLY A 272 -2.31 11.56 10.82
C GLY A 272 -2.12 12.21 9.45
N ALA A 273 -0.93 12.04 8.88
CA ALA A 273 -0.52 12.63 7.61
C ALA A 273 -0.46 11.60 6.47
N VAL A 274 -1.34 10.60 6.48
CA VAL A 274 -1.44 9.62 5.40
C VAL A 274 -1.84 10.29 4.09
N GLU A 275 -1.16 9.93 3.02
CA GLU A 275 -1.45 10.41 1.66
C GLU A 275 -1.92 9.26 0.76
N LEU A 276 -2.86 9.57 -0.13
CA LEU A 276 -3.15 8.72 -1.29
C LEU A 276 -2.27 9.20 -2.45
N VAL A 277 -1.43 8.29 -2.96
CA VAL A 277 -0.48 8.60 -4.04
C VAL A 277 -0.86 7.81 -5.29
N ASP A 278 -0.76 8.45 -6.45
CA ASP A 278 -0.93 7.76 -7.73
C ASP A 278 0.11 6.65 -7.80
N ALA A 279 -0.37 5.42 -7.92
CA ALA A 279 0.46 4.25 -7.91
C ALA A 279 0.03 3.33 -9.04
N GLU A 280 0.96 2.99 -9.94
CA GLU A 280 0.71 1.90 -10.87
C GLU A 280 0.77 0.58 -10.09
N LEU A 281 -0.39 0.00 -9.75
CA LEU A 281 -0.45 -1.42 -9.43
C LEU A 281 0.13 -2.21 -10.63
N PRO A 282 0.76 -3.39 -10.44
CA PRO A 282 1.49 -4.05 -11.51
C PRO A 282 0.66 -4.51 -12.71
N ASN A 283 -0.67 -4.33 -12.75
CA ASN A 283 -1.50 -4.90 -13.81
C ASN A 283 -2.89 -4.28 -14.06
N THR A 284 -3.28 -3.14 -13.46
CA THR A 284 -4.63 -2.62 -13.74
C THR A 284 -4.74 -2.08 -15.16
N GLU A 285 -5.49 -2.77 -16.02
CA GLU A 285 -6.41 -2.06 -16.91
C GLU A 285 -7.35 -1.27 -15.99
N ARG A 286 -6.88 -0.06 -15.64
CA ARG A 286 -7.65 1.14 -15.35
C ARG A 286 -9.16 0.87 -15.30
N ARG A 287 -9.70 0.48 -14.14
CA ARG A 287 -11.14 0.25 -13.99
C ARG A 287 -11.87 1.57 -13.95
N ALA A 288 -12.98 1.66 -14.67
CA ALA A 288 -13.98 2.68 -14.42
C ALA A 288 -14.51 2.52 -12.98
N LEU A 289 -14.53 3.61 -12.22
CA LEU A 289 -15.09 3.66 -10.87
C LEU A 289 -16.50 3.03 -10.87
N ALA A 290 -16.78 2.17 -9.88
CA ALA A 290 -18.13 1.68 -9.62
C ALA A 290 -18.99 2.84 -9.07
N VAL A 291 -19.39 3.74 -9.96
CA VAL A 291 -20.44 4.72 -9.67
C VAL A 291 -21.76 4.00 -9.80
N GLU A 292 -22.30 3.52 -8.68
CA GLU A 292 -23.73 3.24 -8.58
C GLU A 292 -24.49 4.51 -9.07
N PRO A 293 -25.30 4.43 -10.15
CA PRO A 293 -25.95 5.60 -10.74
C PRO A 293 -26.93 6.31 -9.79
N ALA A 294 -27.26 5.70 -8.65
CA ALA A 294 -28.35 6.13 -7.78
C ALA A 294 -28.01 7.30 -6.84
N SER A 295 -26.74 7.56 -6.50
CA SER A 295 -26.39 8.62 -5.52
C SER A 295 -26.00 9.96 -6.15
N LYS A 296 -25.55 10.00 -7.41
CA LYS A 296 -25.14 11.26 -8.07
C LYS A 296 -26.30 12.12 -8.60
N LEU A 297 -27.51 11.57 -8.71
CA LEU A 297 -28.70 12.35 -9.11
C LEU A 297 -29.29 13.19 -7.96
N GLY A 298 -28.92 12.97 -6.69
CA GLY A 298 -29.41 13.80 -5.58
C GLY A 298 -28.67 15.15 -5.48
N THR A 299 -27.35 15.12 -5.65
CA THR A 299 -26.47 16.24 -5.31
C THR A 299 -26.37 17.30 -6.42
N VAL A 300 -26.43 16.89 -7.69
CA VAL A 300 -26.32 17.83 -8.83
C VAL A 300 -27.57 18.70 -8.99
N TRP A 301 -28.77 18.17 -8.70
CA TRP A 301 -30.01 18.94 -8.78
C TRP A 301 -30.23 19.91 -7.61
N GLY A 302 -29.67 19.62 -6.43
CA GLY A 302 -29.68 20.53 -5.28
C GLY A 302 -28.88 21.82 -5.53
N ARG A 303 -27.75 21.71 -6.24
CA ARG A 303 -26.85 22.84 -6.52
C ARG A 303 -27.36 23.77 -7.63
N LEU A 304 -28.18 23.27 -8.56
CA LEU A 304 -28.75 24.07 -9.65
C LEU A 304 -29.98 24.91 -9.24
N LYS A 305 -30.70 24.53 -8.17
CA LYS A 305 -31.85 25.31 -7.67
C LYS A 305 -31.48 26.41 -6.67
N GLY A 306 -30.27 26.38 -6.09
CA GLY A 306 -29.80 27.38 -5.12
C GLY A 306 -29.38 28.73 -5.72
N ASN A 307 -29.17 28.81 -7.04
CA ASN A 307 -28.69 30.03 -7.71
C ASN A 307 -29.74 30.74 -8.57
N ARG A 308 -31.03 30.53 -8.28
CA ARG A 308 -32.10 31.40 -8.80
C ARG A 308 -33.07 31.76 -7.69
N LEU A 309 -32.77 32.86 -7.00
CA LEU A 309 -33.69 33.97 -6.67
C LEU A 309 -32.88 35.09 -5.99
#